data_AF-A0A0M0F9D5-F1
#
_entry.id   AF-A0A0M0F9D5-F1
#
_cell.length_a   1.000
_cell.length_b   1.000
_cell.length_c   1.000
_cell.angle_alpha   90.00
_cell.angle_beta   90.00
_cell.angle_gamma   90.00
#
_symmetry.space_group_name_H-M   'P 1'
#
loop_
_entity.id
_entity.type
_entity.pdbx_description
1 polymer ?
#
loop_
_entity_poly.entity_id
_entity_poly.type
_entity_poly.pdbx_seq_one_letter_code
_entity_poly.pdbx_strand_id
1 'polypeptide(L)'
;MVCAVHQELTLAETLHLLGLMGRKLPSFITSVSGRGDVLDLVADPRQVKRLPGPLKLATRLAPTVRAALRVVEVRDGVATISVDASAGGLPAHKLLGLASSRIESVVAAKGLPAGSVRVLPDARIALDVDRLLQARVPGARVSDVSFKDGVVVLDGVAG
;
A
#
# COMPACT_ATOMS: atom_id res chain seq x y z
N MET A 1 9.37 11.36 -26.95
CA MET A 1 9.87 10.01 -27.31
C MET A 1 9.36 9.11 -26.20
N VAL A 2 8.42 8.21 -26.48
CA VAL A 2 7.76 7.42 -25.43
C VAL A 2 8.58 6.14 -25.24
N CYS A 3 9.25 5.99 -24.10
CA CYS A 3 10.02 4.80 -23.78
C CYS A 3 9.14 3.83 -22.99
N ALA A 4 9.06 2.58 -23.43
CA ALA A 4 8.50 1.50 -22.61
C ALA A 4 9.40 1.28 -21.38
N VAL A 5 8.77 1.14 -20.22
CA VAL A 5 9.44 1.03 -18.93
C VAL A 5 8.89 -0.18 -18.20
N HIS A 6 9.81 -1.04 -17.76
CA HIS A 6 9.57 -2.16 -16.86
C HIS A 6 10.43 -1.93 -15.62
N GLN A 7 9.81 -1.80 -14.45
CA GLN A 7 10.49 -1.57 -13.18
C GLN A 7 10.12 -2.62 -12.15
N GLU A 8 11.13 -3.30 -11.62
CA GLU A 8 10.99 -4.13 -10.43
C GLU A 8 11.46 -3.31 -9.22
N LEU A 9 10.55 -3.03 -8.29
CA LEU A 9 10.78 -2.18 -7.12
C LEU A 9 10.39 -2.93 -5.85
N THR A 10 11.09 -2.67 -4.76
CA THR A 10 10.59 -3.08 -3.44
C THR A 10 9.29 -2.33 -3.13
N LEU A 11 8.52 -2.85 -2.16
CA LEU A 11 7.33 -2.15 -1.66
C LEU A 11 7.68 -0.73 -1.16
N ALA A 12 8.82 -0.58 -0.49
CA ALA A 12 9.26 0.71 0.05
C ALA A 12 9.52 1.73 -1.07
N GLU A 13 10.21 1.31 -2.12
CA GLU A 13 10.53 2.15 -3.28
C GLU A 13 9.26 2.51 -4.05
N THR A 14 8.36 1.56 -4.24
CA THR A 14 7.07 1.80 -4.89
C THR A 14 6.25 2.84 -4.12
N LEU A 15 6.07 2.66 -2.82
CA LEU A 15 5.33 3.61 -2.00
C LEU A 15 6.01 4.98 -1.93
N HIS A 16 7.32 5.03 -2.03
CA HIS A 16 8.07 6.28 -2.13
C HIS A 16 7.87 6.98 -3.47
N LEU A 17 7.97 6.24 -4.58
CA LEU A 17 7.75 6.72 -5.94
C LEU A 17 6.34 7.31 -6.09
N LEU A 18 5.33 6.62 -5.56
CA LEU A 18 3.94 7.08 -5.54
C LEU A 18 3.67 8.17 -4.52
N GLY A 19 4.65 8.56 -3.70
CA GLY A 19 4.48 9.60 -2.69
C GLY A 19 3.65 9.21 -1.48
N LEU A 20 3.24 7.95 -1.37
CA LEU A 20 2.46 7.42 -0.27
C LEU A 20 3.30 7.36 1.01
N MET A 21 4.61 7.11 0.88
CA MET A 21 5.53 6.95 2.01
C MET A 21 6.90 7.60 1.76
N GLY A 22 7.70 7.69 2.82
CA GLY A 22 9.13 8.01 2.67
C GLY A 22 9.90 6.81 2.12
N ARG A 23 11.22 6.98 1.92
CA ARG A 23 12.13 5.95 1.37
C ARG A 23 12.22 4.65 2.18
N LYS A 24 11.75 4.66 3.43
CA LYS A 24 11.77 3.49 4.32
C LYS A 24 10.37 3.21 4.80
N LEU A 25 10.06 1.92 4.93
CA LEU A 25 8.85 1.48 5.61
C LEU A 25 8.88 1.91 7.07
N PRO A 26 7.71 2.13 7.70
CA PRO A 26 7.64 2.45 9.12
C PRO A 26 8.21 1.30 9.93
N SER A 27 8.79 1.59 11.09
CA SER A 27 9.35 0.56 11.97
C SER A 27 8.35 -0.48 12.43
N PHE A 28 7.05 -0.17 12.40
CA PHE A 28 6.02 -1.15 12.73
C PHE A 28 5.80 -2.20 11.64
N ILE A 29 6.27 -1.99 10.40
CA ILE A 29 6.31 -3.04 9.38
C ILE A 29 7.60 -3.82 9.60
N THR A 30 7.48 -5.01 10.18
CA THR A 30 8.62 -5.82 10.62
C THR A 30 9.11 -6.79 9.57
N SER A 31 8.26 -7.12 8.60
CA SER A 31 8.62 -8.01 7.50
C SER A 31 7.77 -7.68 6.28
N VAL A 32 8.43 -7.74 5.12
CA VAL A 32 7.81 -7.80 3.80
C VAL A 32 8.48 -8.95 3.07
N SER A 33 7.68 -9.86 2.54
CA SER A 33 8.12 -10.98 1.71
C SER A 33 7.12 -11.19 0.58
N GLY A 34 7.43 -12.02 -0.39
CA GLY A 34 6.42 -12.44 -1.34
C GLY A 34 6.70 -13.83 -1.88
N ARG A 35 5.65 -14.40 -2.47
CA ARG A 35 5.67 -15.73 -3.08
C ARG A 35 4.75 -15.71 -4.28
N GLY A 36 5.30 -15.89 -5.48
CA GLY A 36 4.52 -15.75 -6.71
C GLY A 36 3.91 -14.35 -6.77
N ASP A 37 2.59 -14.27 -6.87
CA ASP A 37 1.84 -13.02 -7.01
C ASP A 37 1.27 -12.45 -5.70
N VAL A 38 1.74 -12.95 -4.55
CA VAL A 38 1.33 -12.48 -3.23
C VAL A 38 2.47 -11.73 -2.55
N LEU A 39 2.14 -10.57 -2.00
CA LEU A 39 3.00 -9.81 -1.09
C LEU A 39 2.51 -9.98 0.35
N ASP A 40 3.32 -10.62 1.17
CA ASP A 40 3.07 -10.82 2.60
C ASP A 40 3.72 -9.71 3.43
N LEU A 41 2.97 -9.16 4.38
CA LEU A 41 3.42 -8.14 5.31
C LEU A 41 3.13 -8.56 6.74
N VAL A 42 4.07 -8.22 7.63
CA VAL A 42 3.88 -8.35 9.07
C VAL A 42 4.04 -6.98 9.69
N ALA A 43 3.03 -6.56 10.46
CA ALA A 43 3.06 -5.34 11.23
C ALA A 43 2.96 -5.62 12.73
N ASP A 44 3.88 -5.06 13.51
CA ASP A 44 3.88 -5.12 14.97
C ASP A 44 3.46 -3.76 15.56
N PRO A 45 2.23 -3.63 16.10
CA PRO A 45 1.75 -2.40 16.71
C PRO A 45 2.63 -1.89 17.86
N ARG A 46 3.39 -2.77 18.52
CA ARG A 46 4.29 -2.41 19.62
C ARG A 46 5.47 -1.55 19.17
N GLN A 47 5.79 -1.58 17.87
CA GLN A 47 6.88 -0.81 17.28
C GLN A 47 6.43 0.55 16.72
N VAL A 48 5.16 0.92 16.90
CA VAL A 48 4.65 2.25 16.56
C VAL A 48 5.25 3.29 17.51
N LYS A 49 5.97 4.26 16.93
CA LYS A 49 6.61 5.35 17.69
C LYS A 49 5.62 6.50 17.92
N ARG A 50 5.87 7.30 18.96
CA ARG A 50 5.13 8.54 19.27
C ARG A 50 3.64 8.36 19.55
N LEU A 51 3.27 7.28 20.25
CA LEU A 51 1.91 7.10 20.75
C LEU A 51 1.70 7.84 22.08
N PRO A 52 0.55 8.51 22.27
CA PRO A 52 0.09 8.96 23.59
C PRO A 52 0.09 7.82 24.61
N GLY A 53 0.36 8.11 25.88
CA GLY A 53 0.55 7.11 26.95
C GLY A 53 -0.48 5.98 26.98
N PRO A 54 -1.80 6.27 26.95
CA PRO A 54 -2.84 5.23 26.93
C PRO A 54 -2.74 4.30 25.72
N LEU A 55 -2.44 4.84 24.54
CA LEU A 55 -2.29 4.05 23.31
C LEU A 55 -1.02 3.20 23.33
N LYS A 56 0.06 3.67 23.97
CA LYS A 56 1.29 2.89 24.15
C LYS A 56 1.07 1.65 25.02
N LEU A 57 0.16 1.71 25.99
CA LEU A 57 -0.22 0.55 26.79
C LEU A 57 -1.09 -0.41 25.97
N ALA A 58 -2.06 0.11 25.23
CA ALA A 58 -2.93 -0.69 24.37
C ALA A 58 -2.13 -1.50 23.33
N THR A 59 -1.06 -0.94 22.74
CA THR A 59 -0.26 -1.68 21.76
C THR A 59 0.50 -2.87 22.34
N ARG A 60 0.81 -2.89 23.65
CA ARG A 60 1.46 -4.05 24.29
C ARG A 60 0.60 -5.30 24.29
N LEU A 61 -0.72 -5.12 24.28
CA LEU A 61 -1.70 -6.18 24.23
C LEU A 61 -2.19 -6.43 22.80
N ALA A 62 -1.80 -5.58 21.84
CA ALA A 62 -2.24 -5.69 20.47
C ALA A 62 -1.53 -6.86 19.78
N PRO A 63 -2.27 -7.71 19.07
CA PRO A 63 -1.69 -8.79 18.28
C PRO A 63 -0.89 -8.24 17.10
N THR A 64 0.11 -9.01 16.67
CA THR A 64 0.77 -8.79 15.37
C THR A 64 -0.25 -8.91 14.25
N VAL A 65 -0.23 -7.98 13.31
CA VAL A 65 -1.06 -8.01 12.10
C VAL A 65 -0.28 -8.72 11.01
N ARG A 66 -0.89 -9.71 10.38
CA ARG A 66 -0.39 -10.33 9.15
C ARG A 66 -1.30 -9.95 8.01
N ALA A 67 -0.74 -9.54 6.88
CA ALA A 67 -1.50 -9.21 5.69
C ALA A 67 -0.89 -9.88 4.46
N ALA A 68 -1.73 -10.37 3.57
CA ALA A 68 -1.39 -10.85 2.24
C ALA A 68 -2.11 -9.96 1.22
N LEU A 69 -1.33 -9.39 0.30
CA LEU A 69 -1.83 -8.51 -0.76
C LEU A 69 -1.70 -9.21 -2.10
N ARG A 70 -2.69 -9.04 -2.97
CA ARG A 70 -2.66 -9.50 -4.36
C ARG A 70 -3.26 -8.43 -5.26
N VAL A 71 -2.63 -8.13 -6.38
CA VAL A 71 -3.25 -7.30 -7.42
C VAL A 71 -4.26 -8.16 -8.17
N VAL A 72 -5.52 -7.74 -8.15
CA VAL A 72 -6.65 -8.49 -8.71
C VAL A 72 -6.98 -8.02 -10.12
N GLU A 73 -6.81 -6.72 -10.37
CA GLU A 73 -7.10 -6.08 -11.65
C GLU A 73 -6.28 -4.80 -11.76
N VAL A 74 -5.81 -4.48 -12.97
CA VAL A 74 -5.31 -3.16 -13.32
C VAL A 74 -6.11 -2.65 -14.50
N ARG A 75 -6.75 -1.50 -14.31
CA ARG A 75 -7.60 -0.89 -15.34
C ARG A 75 -7.45 0.61 -15.33
N ASP A 76 -7.18 1.18 -16.49
CA ASP A 76 -7.03 2.64 -16.67
C ASP A 76 -6.02 3.26 -15.68
N GLY A 77 -4.91 2.56 -15.41
CA GLY A 77 -3.87 2.99 -14.46
C GLY A 77 -4.24 2.82 -12.98
N VAL A 78 -5.39 2.22 -12.68
CA VAL A 78 -5.87 1.93 -11.33
C VAL A 78 -5.65 0.45 -11.00
N ALA A 79 -4.82 0.18 -9.99
CA ALA A 79 -4.62 -1.17 -9.45
C ALA A 79 -5.63 -1.45 -8.33
N THR A 80 -6.44 -2.49 -8.49
CA THR A 80 -7.28 -3.04 -7.43
C THR A 80 -6.52 -4.13 -6.70
N ILE A 81 -6.34 -3.96 -5.40
CA ILE A 81 -5.56 -4.85 -4.54
C ILE A 81 -6.51 -5.51 -3.54
N SER A 82 -6.57 -6.83 -3.53
CA SER A 82 -7.24 -7.57 -2.45
C SER A 82 -6.31 -7.67 -1.25
N VAL A 83 -6.88 -7.48 -0.07
CA VAL A 83 -6.18 -7.56 1.20
C VAL A 83 -6.81 -8.68 2.02
N ASP A 84 -6.04 -9.73 2.28
CA ASP A 84 -6.34 -10.62 3.39
C ASP A 84 -5.49 -10.18 4.57
N ALA A 85 -6.09 -9.96 5.73
CA ALA A 85 -5.39 -9.50 6.92
C ALA A 85 -6.03 -10.09 8.17
N SER A 86 -5.19 -10.46 9.13
CA SER A 86 -5.61 -11.03 10.40
C SER A 86 -4.80 -10.45 11.54
N ALA A 87 -5.51 -10.06 12.60
CA ALA A 87 -4.94 -9.57 13.84
C ALA A 87 -5.72 -10.15 15.03
N GLY A 88 -5.15 -11.14 15.73
CA GLY A 88 -5.79 -11.75 16.91
C GLY A 88 -7.21 -12.26 16.66
N GLY A 89 -7.47 -12.85 15.49
CA GLY A 89 -8.80 -13.36 15.10
C GLY A 89 -9.72 -12.32 14.47
N LEU A 90 -9.31 -11.05 14.35
CA LEU A 90 -10.07 -10.03 13.65
C LEU A 90 -9.76 -10.04 12.14
N PRO A 91 -10.77 -10.23 11.27
CA PRO A 91 -10.57 -10.36 9.83
C PRO A 91 -10.38 -9.01 9.11
N ALA A 92 -9.83 -9.10 7.89
CA ALA A 92 -9.38 -7.99 7.06
C ALA A 92 -10.44 -6.90 6.83
N HIS A 93 -11.67 -7.30 6.49
CA HIS A 93 -12.74 -6.36 6.18
C HIS A 93 -13.11 -5.48 7.39
N LYS A 94 -13.00 -6.00 8.61
CA LYS A 94 -13.21 -5.19 9.83
C LYS A 94 -12.04 -4.23 10.06
N LEU A 95 -10.81 -4.70 9.85
CA LEU A 95 -9.61 -3.88 9.99
C LEU A 95 -9.58 -2.73 8.97
N LEU A 96 -9.90 -3.00 7.71
CA LEU A 96 -9.94 -2.01 6.65
C LEU A 96 -11.10 -1.03 6.80
N GLY A 97 -12.27 -1.50 7.21
CA GLY A 97 -13.41 -0.63 7.53
C GLY A 97 -13.04 0.42 8.57
N LEU A 98 -12.34 0.02 9.64
CA LEU A 98 -11.85 0.93 10.69
C LEU A 98 -10.76 1.89 10.21
N ALA A 99 -9.97 1.50 9.20
CA ALA A 99 -8.87 2.29 8.68
C ALA A 99 -9.27 3.31 7.59
N SER A 100 -10.43 3.12 6.95
CA SER A 100 -10.90 3.91 5.80
C SER A 100 -10.81 5.43 6.00
N SER A 101 -11.41 5.96 7.07
CA SER A 101 -11.40 7.40 7.40
C SER A 101 -9.99 7.95 7.67
N ARG A 102 -9.09 7.12 8.21
CA ARG A 102 -7.70 7.49 8.45
C ARG A 102 -6.89 7.47 7.15
N ILE A 103 -7.16 6.54 6.24
CA ILE A 103 -6.51 6.49 4.92
C ILE A 103 -6.82 7.79 4.16
N GLU A 104 -8.09 8.20 4.09
CA GLU A 104 -8.48 9.44 3.42
C GLU A 104 -7.80 10.67 4.04
N SER A 105 -7.79 10.77 5.37
CA SER A 105 -7.11 11.85 6.09
C SER A 105 -5.60 11.89 5.79
N VAL A 106 -4.94 10.74 5.69
CA VAL A 106 -3.51 10.65 5.40
C VAL A 106 -3.20 11.00 3.94
N VAL A 107 -4.05 10.58 3.00
CA VAL A 107 -3.94 10.95 1.58
C VAL A 107 -4.02 12.47 1.44
N ALA A 108 -5.01 13.09 2.07
CA ALA A 108 -5.18 14.55 2.07
C ALA A 108 -4.00 15.28 2.73
N ALA A 109 -3.56 14.83 3.91
CA ALA A 109 -2.44 15.43 4.64
C ALA A 109 -1.10 15.35 3.89
N LYS A 110 -0.94 14.36 2.99
CA LYS A 110 0.25 14.21 2.14
C LYS A 110 0.17 15.02 0.85
N GLY A 111 -0.90 15.78 0.62
CA GLY A 111 -1.13 16.51 -0.62
C GLY A 111 -1.27 15.59 -1.83
N LEU A 112 -1.64 14.33 -1.62
CA LEU A 112 -1.87 13.39 -2.71
C LEU A 112 -3.21 13.70 -3.37
N PRO A 113 -3.36 13.45 -4.68
CA PRO A 113 -4.60 13.75 -5.38
C PRO A 113 -5.80 13.03 -4.72
N ALA A 114 -6.91 13.75 -4.53
CA ALA A 114 -8.08 13.19 -3.87
C ALA A 114 -8.62 11.97 -4.62
N GLY A 115 -8.92 10.89 -3.90
CA GLY A 115 -9.39 9.63 -4.48
C GLY A 115 -8.30 8.74 -5.08
N SER A 116 -7.02 9.09 -4.93
CA SER A 116 -5.91 8.23 -5.40
C SER A 116 -5.81 6.90 -4.65
N VAL A 117 -6.37 6.83 -3.44
CA VAL A 117 -6.51 5.60 -2.65
C VAL A 117 -7.95 5.53 -2.19
N ARG A 118 -8.63 4.44 -2.50
CA ARG A 118 -10.02 4.20 -2.07
C ARG A 118 -10.12 2.82 -1.44
N VAL A 119 -10.73 2.74 -0.26
CA VAL A 119 -11.10 1.45 0.32
C VAL A 119 -12.41 1.02 -0.33
N LEU A 120 -12.40 -0.16 -0.91
CA LEU A 120 -13.56 -0.80 -1.54
C LEU A 120 -14.15 -1.85 -0.58
N PRO A 121 -15.40 -2.32 -0.84
CA PRO A 121 -15.94 -3.50 -0.17
C PRO A 121 -15.04 -4.74 -0.29
N ASP A 122 -15.31 -5.75 0.53
CA ASP A 122 -14.63 -7.05 0.49
C ASP A 122 -13.11 -6.99 0.68
N ALA A 123 -12.66 -6.07 1.54
CA ALA A 123 -11.26 -5.90 1.89
C ALA A 123 -10.37 -5.58 0.67
N ARG A 124 -10.86 -4.74 -0.25
CA ARG A 124 -10.12 -4.31 -1.43
C ARG A 124 -9.69 -2.85 -1.32
N ILE A 125 -8.62 -2.50 -2.02
CA ILE A 125 -8.11 -1.13 -2.14
C ILE A 125 -7.93 -0.82 -3.62
N ALA A 126 -8.54 0.26 -4.10
CA ALA A 126 -8.22 0.82 -5.41
C ALA A 126 -7.14 1.88 -5.25
N LEU A 127 -6.04 1.72 -5.99
CA LEU A 127 -4.89 2.60 -6.01
C LEU A 127 -4.73 3.17 -7.42
N ASP A 128 -4.94 4.47 -7.59
CA ASP A 128 -4.75 5.18 -8.85
C ASP A 128 -3.26 5.49 -9.05
N VAL A 129 -2.54 4.52 -9.61
CA VAL A 129 -1.08 4.56 -9.77
C VAL A 129 -0.70 5.60 -10.81
N ASP A 130 -1.47 5.70 -11.89
CA ASP A 130 -1.30 6.72 -12.92
C ASP A 130 -1.35 8.12 -12.34
N ARG A 131 -2.41 8.43 -11.58
CA ARG A 131 -2.59 9.76 -11.02
C ARG A 131 -1.52 10.12 -9.99
N LEU A 132 -1.09 9.13 -9.19
CA LEU A 132 0.00 9.31 -8.24
C LEU A 132 1.35 9.53 -8.93
N LEU A 133 1.63 8.80 -10.00
CA LEU A 133 2.85 8.99 -10.79
C LEU A 133 2.83 10.29 -11.55
N GLN A 134 1.74 10.66 -12.21
CA GLN A 134 1.60 11.93 -12.95
C GLN A 134 1.83 13.15 -12.05
N ALA A 135 1.43 13.09 -10.79
CA ALA A 135 1.71 14.16 -9.82
C ALA A 135 3.20 14.33 -9.49
N ARG A 136 4.06 13.37 -9.85
CA ARG A 136 5.51 13.38 -9.58
C ARG A 136 6.37 13.38 -10.83
N VAL A 137 5.93 12.66 -11.85
CA VAL A 137 6.59 12.46 -13.15
C VAL A 137 5.52 12.70 -14.23
N PRO A 138 5.33 13.97 -14.64
CA PRO A 138 4.39 14.31 -15.68
C PRO A 138 4.67 13.54 -16.97
N GLY A 139 3.63 12.96 -17.58
CA GLY A 139 3.74 12.15 -18.79
C GLY A 139 3.91 10.65 -18.57
N ALA A 140 4.18 10.19 -17.34
CA ALA A 140 4.27 8.76 -17.02
C ALA A 140 2.89 8.06 -17.04
N ARG A 141 2.77 6.91 -17.70
CA ARG A 141 1.55 6.09 -17.71
C ARG A 141 1.87 4.65 -17.37
N VAL A 142 0.98 4.00 -16.66
CA VAL A 142 1.06 2.63 -16.18
C VAL A 142 0.11 1.80 -17.02
N SER A 143 0.65 0.73 -17.60
CA SER A 143 -0.12 -0.28 -18.29
C SER A 143 -0.45 -1.46 -17.38
N ASP A 144 0.46 -1.82 -16.46
CA ASP A 144 0.23 -2.93 -15.53
C ASP A 144 0.97 -2.73 -14.19
N VAL A 145 0.45 -3.39 -13.16
CA VAL A 145 1.00 -3.45 -11.81
C VAL A 145 0.81 -4.87 -11.31
N SER A 146 1.88 -5.54 -10.91
CA SER A 146 1.80 -6.88 -10.34
C SER A 146 2.76 -7.07 -9.17
N PHE A 147 2.53 -8.12 -8.39
CA PHE A 147 3.51 -8.59 -7.42
C PHE A 147 4.23 -9.80 -7.98
N LYS A 148 5.52 -9.91 -7.72
CA LYS A 148 6.34 -11.04 -8.15
C LYS A 148 7.41 -11.30 -7.10
N ASP A 149 7.32 -12.42 -6.40
CA ASP A 149 8.35 -12.90 -5.47
C ASP A 149 8.85 -11.84 -4.46
N GLY A 150 7.94 -10.97 -4.00
CA GLY A 150 8.24 -9.95 -2.99
C GLY A 150 8.57 -8.55 -3.53
N VAL A 151 8.63 -8.39 -4.86
CA VAL A 151 8.75 -7.09 -5.51
C VAL A 151 7.43 -6.67 -6.15
N VAL A 152 7.28 -5.37 -6.36
CA VAL A 152 6.24 -4.76 -7.18
C VAL A 152 6.82 -4.55 -8.57
N VAL A 153 6.12 -5.06 -9.57
CA VAL A 153 6.43 -4.86 -10.97
C VAL A 153 5.52 -3.75 -11.48
N LEU A 154 6.10 -2.71 -12.07
CA LEU A 154 5.39 -1.62 -12.73
C LEU A 154 5.77 -1.59 -14.21
N ASP A 155 4.77 -1.77 -15.05
CA ASP A 155 4.90 -1.66 -16.50
C ASP A 155 4.21 -0.41 -17.00
N GLY A 156 4.82 0.26 -17.97
CA GLY A 156 4.24 1.47 -18.53
C GLY A 156 5.15 2.19 -19.50
N VAL A 157 4.93 3.50 -19.59
CA VAL A 157 5.73 4.40 -20.39
C VAL A 157 6.14 5.63 -19.59
N ALA A 158 7.38 6.08 -19.80
CA ALA A 158 7.87 7.37 -19.30
C ALA A 158 7.75 8.45 -20.38
N GLY A 159 7.39 9.67 -19.94
CA GLY A 159 7.27 10.86 -20.77
C GLY A 159 8.60 11.49 -21.13
#